data_AF-A0A0R2DD12-F1
#
_entry.id   AF-A0A0R2DD12-F1
#
_cell.length_a   1.000
_cell.length_b   1.000
_cell.length_c   1.000
_cell.angle_alpha   90.00
_cell.angle_beta   90.00
_cell.angle_gamma   90.00
#
_symmetry.space_group_name_H-M   'P 1'
#
loop_
_entity.id
_entity.type
_entity.pdbx_description
1 polymer ?
#
loop_
_entity_poly.entity_id
_entity_poly.type
_entity_poly.pdbx_seq_one_letter_code
_entity_poly.pdbx_strand_id
1 'polypeptide(L)'
;MTMMATTILTPAENRFLQLSQPAIQVPELTQVLPTLRDHPTIKDSSEFLTRSTRQILLDQRVNWLIQGSLAWKLLARLPYAINDSDQRQDWHHCALCHKPVRYEYHVVLRITDREVLVGSECVKKFMSDELQYLMTITTEDNFQAVTQYDALTAEHPEVPEILWDREALSNLPKELQPQRHAVRQGTQATVTGYLRRRQISLPERQLAPYLHDYRGLQTINHRATADLEEQRRRAQQQAQNLVEREAQAAWDAANAAQTTAEQQLRQSTGYRDYLRAVAALIADRKDLTIFKQQLTQVIQPRQLKRLVNSYQLGVMATEFSRTGQIKAARLQIVPRYFVADLNRVTRRLAAQRLRDWQDDLFNAAVGFDLGPDERQQSLATLQQSWEGQQVPATVYQDLMTLRAQLAADRELPPSWPAALRMAFTHRLAVQPLTGWVPAKKNHVTPHQLQQLVCHSNDFAQLTQAYHRLYALPARDEAITLSALAQAQLRLEDQQAGRSQATRNLVDRILSED
;
A
#
# COMPACT_ATOMS: atom_id res chain seq x y z
N MET A 1 -27.63 -15.82 -23.59
CA MET A 1 -26.64 -15.02 -24.35
C MET A 1 -25.85 -14.19 -23.36
N THR A 2 -24.60 -14.57 -23.09
CA THR A 2 -23.67 -13.82 -22.24
C THR A 2 -23.23 -12.57 -23.00
N MET A 3 -23.77 -11.40 -22.64
CA MET A 3 -23.26 -10.12 -23.18
C MET A 3 -21.79 -9.97 -22.77
N MET A 4 -20.92 -9.79 -23.76
CA MET A 4 -19.51 -9.50 -23.50
C MET A 4 -19.40 -8.15 -22.79
N ALA A 5 -18.85 -8.16 -21.58
CA ALA A 5 -18.67 -6.96 -20.77
C ALA A 5 -17.70 -5.97 -21.43
N THR A 6 -18.22 -4.86 -21.95
CA THR A 6 -17.44 -3.76 -22.52
C THR A 6 -16.61 -3.07 -21.44
N THR A 7 -15.33 -2.79 -21.72
CA THR A 7 -14.45 -2.06 -20.79
C THR A 7 -14.72 -0.57 -20.90
N ILE A 8 -15.09 0.07 -19.79
CA ILE A 8 -15.32 1.52 -19.69
C ILE A 8 -13.98 2.24 -19.46
N LEU A 9 -13.16 1.74 -18.52
CA LEU A 9 -11.81 2.25 -18.26
C LEU A 9 -10.83 1.08 -18.11
N THR A 10 -9.74 1.14 -18.86
CA THR A 10 -8.57 0.29 -18.67
C THR A 10 -7.79 0.72 -17.40
N PRO A 11 -6.94 -0.15 -16.85
CA PRO A 11 -6.07 0.21 -15.72
C PRO A 11 -5.26 1.47 -15.91
N ALA A 12 -4.72 1.68 -17.11
CA ALA A 12 -3.91 2.85 -17.42
C ALA A 12 -4.75 4.13 -17.53
N GLU A 13 -5.95 4.07 -18.13
CA GLU A 13 -6.88 5.21 -18.20
C GLU A 13 -7.35 5.61 -16.80
N ASN A 14 -7.75 4.64 -15.99
CA ASN A 14 -8.15 4.88 -14.61
C ASN A 14 -7.01 5.51 -13.79
N ARG A 15 -5.80 4.94 -13.89
CA ARG A 15 -4.64 5.47 -13.19
C ARG A 15 -4.26 6.88 -13.66
N PHE A 16 -4.38 7.15 -14.95
CA PHE A 16 -4.15 8.47 -15.51
C PHE A 16 -5.11 9.50 -14.92
N LEU A 17 -6.42 9.20 -14.88
CA LEU A 17 -7.41 10.08 -14.25
C LEU A 17 -7.12 10.34 -12.77
N GLN A 18 -6.71 9.31 -12.01
CA GLN A 18 -6.32 9.47 -10.60
C GLN A 18 -5.13 10.40 -10.40
N LEU A 19 -4.13 10.33 -11.28
CA LEU A 19 -2.93 11.17 -11.21
C LEU A 19 -3.21 12.59 -11.71
N SER A 20 -4.13 12.75 -12.68
CA SER A 20 -4.52 14.06 -13.24
C SER A 20 -5.46 14.85 -12.33
N GLN A 21 -6.25 14.20 -11.48
CA GLN A 21 -7.30 14.87 -10.72
C GLN A 21 -6.86 16.09 -9.88
N PRO A 22 -5.69 16.09 -9.20
CA PRO A 22 -5.24 17.28 -8.47
C PRO A 22 -5.14 18.53 -9.35
N ALA A 23 -4.92 18.36 -10.66
CA ALA A 23 -4.72 19.44 -11.61
C ALA A 23 -6.00 19.84 -12.37
N ILE A 24 -6.92 18.90 -12.65
CA ILE A 24 -8.13 19.20 -13.43
C ILE A 24 -9.36 19.52 -12.56
N GLN A 25 -9.35 19.14 -11.27
CA GLN A 25 -10.36 19.50 -10.26
C GLN A 25 -11.82 19.37 -10.71
N VAL A 26 -12.13 18.38 -11.55
CA VAL A 26 -13.50 18.16 -12.04
C VAL A 26 -14.35 17.54 -10.92
N PRO A 27 -15.48 18.15 -10.51
CA PRO A 27 -16.30 17.65 -9.42
C PRO A 27 -16.82 16.22 -9.65
N GLU A 28 -17.33 15.93 -10.85
CA GLU A 28 -17.87 14.61 -11.17
C GLU A 28 -16.78 13.52 -11.18
N LEU A 29 -15.56 13.84 -11.63
CA LEU A 29 -14.42 12.92 -11.52
C LEU A 29 -14.07 12.68 -10.05
N THR A 30 -14.03 13.75 -9.26
CA THR A 30 -13.73 13.70 -7.82
C THR A 30 -14.75 12.84 -7.06
N GLN A 31 -16.02 12.90 -7.46
CA GLN A 31 -17.11 12.08 -6.93
C GLN A 31 -16.90 10.58 -7.18
N VAL A 32 -16.46 10.19 -8.39
CA VAL A 32 -16.33 8.77 -8.76
C VAL A 32 -14.96 8.18 -8.40
N LEU A 33 -13.97 9.01 -8.09
CA LEU A 33 -12.59 8.59 -7.83
C LEU A 33 -12.40 7.54 -6.72
N PRO A 34 -13.11 7.59 -5.58
CA PRO A 34 -13.02 6.55 -4.56
C PRO A 34 -13.31 5.17 -5.15
N THR A 35 -14.41 5.04 -5.89
CA THR A 35 -14.79 3.81 -6.60
C THR A 35 -13.75 3.39 -7.64
N LEU A 36 -13.17 4.37 -8.36
CA LEU A 36 -12.14 4.11 -9.35
C LEU A 36 -10.80 3.64 -8.73
N ARG A 37 -10.44 4.13 -7.53
CA ARG A 37 -9.22 3.73 -6.82
C ARG A 37 -9.23 2.26 -6.40
N ASP A 38 -10.40 1.76 -5.99
CA ASP A 38 -10.56 0.39 -5.52
C ASP A 38 -10.64 -0.65 -6.65
N HIS A 39 -10.80 -0.18 -7.90
CA HIS A 39 -11.06 -1.04 -9.04
C HIS A 39 -10.22 -0.63 -10.26
N PRO A 40 -9.06 -1.28 -10.51
CA PRO A 40 -8.16 -0.87 -11.59
C PRO A 40 -8.81 -0.94 -12.97
N THR A 41 -9.58 -1.99 -13.27
CA THR A 41 -10.35 -2.11 -14.52
C THR A 41 -11.83 -1.88 -14.25
N ILE A 42 -12.44 -0.99 -15.02
CA ILE A 42 -13.87 -0.70 -14.94
C ILE A 42 -14.55 -1.26 -16.18
N LYS A 43 -15.48 -2.18 -15.99
CA LYS A 43 -16.32 -2.73 -17.06
C LYS A 43 -17.75 -2.26 -16.87
N ASP A 44 -18.51 -2.26 -17.95
CA ASP A 44 -19.92 -1.93 -17.91
C ASP A 44 -20.70 -2.89 -16.99
N SER A 45 -20.30 -4.17 -16.99
CA SER A 45 -20.84 -5.20 -16.09
C SER A 45 -20.28 -5.17 -14.66
N SER A 46 -19.52 -4.15 -14.26
CA SER A 46 -18.98 -4.07 -12.90
C SER A 46 -20.11 -3.92 -11.88
N GLU A 47 -20.32 -4.94 -11.04
CA GLU A 47 -21.38 -4.99 -10.02
C GLU A 47 -21.28 -3.89 -8.95
N PHE A 48 -20.08 -3.33 -8.75
CA PHE A 48 -19.83 -2.24 -7.81
C PHE A 48 -20.22 -0.86 -8.37
N LEU A 49 -20.52 -0.73 -9.67
CA LEU A 49 -20.94 0.53 -10.25
C LEU A 49 -22.44 0.73 -10.06
N THR A 50 -22.81 1.80 -9.36
CA THR A 50 -24.19 2.28 -9.39
C THR A 50 -24.58 2.71 -10.81
N ARG A 51 -25.88 2.70 -11.11
CA ARG A 51 -26.41 3.14 -12.41
C ARG A 51 -25.97 4.58 -12.74
N SER A 52 -25.97 5.47 -11.74
CA SER A 52 -25.53 6.87 -11.89
C SER A 52 -24.03 6.97 -12.19
N THR A 53 -23.18 6.30 -11.42
CA THR A 53 -21.71 6.29 -11.63
C THR A 53 -21.36 5.73 -13.01
N ARG A 54 -22.04 4.65 -13.43
CA ARG A 54 -21.86 4.05 -14.75
C ARG A 54 -22.17 5.07 -15.85
N GLN A 55 -23.29 5.77 -15.74
CA GLN A 55 -23.70 6.77 -16.73
C GLN A 55 -22.70 7.93 -16.79
N ILE A 56 -22.29 8.47 -15.64
CA ILE A 56 -21.26 9.53 -15.57
C ILE A 56 -19.96 9.10 -16.26
N LEU A 57 -19.49 7.87 -16.00
CA LEU A 57 -18.28 7.35 -16.66
C LEU A 57 -18.46 7.16 -18.16
N LEU A 58 -19.65 6.74 -18.61
CA LEU A 58 -19.94 6.58 -20.03
C LEU A 58 -19.95 7.94 -20.75
N ASP A 59 -20.47 8.98 -20.10
CA ASP A 59 -20.64 10.30 -20.70
C ASP A 59 -19.37 11.14 -20.62
N GLN A 60 -18.64 11.09 -19.50
CA GLN A 60 -17.58 12.06 -19.20
C GLN A 60 -16.15 11.52 -19.33
N ARG A 61 -15.93 10.20 -19.39
CA ARG A 61 -14.56 9.64 -19.35
C ARG A 61 -13.64 10.22 -20.41
N VAL A 62 -14.14 10.42 -21.63
CA VAL A 62 -13.33 10.93 -22.75
C VAL A 62 -12.91 12.37 -22.48
N ASN A 63 -13.85 13.21 -22.02
CA ASN A 63 -13.57 14.60 -21.67
C ASN A 63 -12.54 14.71 -20.54
N TRP A 64 -12.65 13.88 -19.50
CA TRP A 64 -11.68 13.90 -18.41
C TRP A 64 -10.30 13.41 -18.84
N LEU A 65 -10.21 12.43 -19.74
CA LEU A 65 -8.93 12.00 -20.31
C LEU A 65 -8.29 13.13 -21.12
N ILE A 66 -9.08 13.86 -21.92
CA ILE A 66 -8.61 15.02 -22.68
C ILE A 66 -8.14 16.12 -21.73
N GLN A 67 -8.96 16.54 -20.77
CA GLN A 67 -8.58 17.57 -19.80
C GLN A 67 -7.34 17.16 -19.00
N GLY A 68 -7.26 15.89 -18.59
CA GLY A 68 -6.10 15.32 -17.93
C GLY A 68 -4.84 15.42 -18.78
N SER A 69 -4.92 15.18 -20.09
CA SER A 69 -3.77 15.26 -21.00
C SER A 69 -3.16 16.66 -21.08
N LEU A 70 -3.98 17.70 -20.95
CA LEU A 70 -3.56 19.11 -20.99
C LEU A 70 -2.87 19.55 -19.69
N ALA A 71 -3.16 18.88 -18.57
CA ALA A 71 -2.60 19.21 -17.26
C ALA A 71 -1.14 18.76 -17.07
N TRP A 72 -0.60 17.99 -18.01
CA TRP A 72 0.75 17.41 -17.92
C TRP A 72 1.69 18.13 -18.89
N LYS A 73 2.98 18.22 -18.52
CA LYS A 73 4.06 18.67 -19.42
C LYS A 73 5.31 17.83 -19.23
N LEU A 74 6.22 17.83 -20.19
CA LEU A 74 7.54 17.18 -20.02
C LEU A 74 8.38 17.93 -18.97
N LEU A 75 9.19 17.18 -18.23
CA LEU A 75 10.13 17.73 -17.26
C LEU A 75 11.35 18.31 -17.97
N ALA A 76 11.53 19.63 -17.95
CA ALA A 76 12.59 20.32 -18.70
C ALA A 76 14.03 19.81 -18.41
N ARG A 77 14.35 19.49 -17.15
CA ARG A 77 15.70 19.06 -16.75
C ARG A 77 16.07 17.63 -17.15
N LEU A 78 15.07 16.78 -17.36
CA LEU A 78 15.25 15.36 -17.70
C LEU A 78 14.01 14.86 -18.44
N PRO A 79 13.71 15.37 -19.64
CA PRO A 79 12.46 15.05 -20.32
C PRO A 79 12.41 13.58 -20.79
N TYR A 80 13.59 12.99 -21.01
CA TYR A 80 13.77 11.64 -21.52
C TYR A 80 15.04 11.01 -20.93
N ALA A 81 14.96 9.72 -20.59
CA ALA A 81 16.09 8.91 -20.18
C ALA A 81 15.97 7.49 -20.75
N ILE A 82 17.11 6.82 -20.91
CA ILE A 82 17.19 5.40 -21.22
C ILE A 82 17.74 4.71 -19.99
N ASN A 83 17.08 3.66 -19.52
CA ASN A 83 17.58 2.88 -18.40
C ASN A 83 18.92 2.24 -18.75
N ASP A 84 19.92 2.41 -17.88
CA ASP A 84 21.29 1.95 -18.12
C ASP A 84 21.46 0.43 -17.96
N SER A 85 20.54 -0.25 -17.26
CA SER A 85 20.61 -1.70 -17.10
C SER A 85 20.05 -2.42 -18.32
N ASP A 86 20.75 -3.44 -18.81
CA ASP A 86 20.22 -4.35 -19.83
C ASP A 86 19.24 -5.40 -19.25
N GLN A 87 19.14 -5.50 -17.91
CA GLN A 87 18.24 -6.43 -17.24
C GLN A 87 16.88 -5.79 -17.01
N ARG A 88 15.84 -6.34 -17.64
CA ARG A 88 14.45 -5.84 -17.57
C ARG A 88 13.88 -5.73 -16.16
N GLN A 89 14.39 -6.52 -15.22
CA GLN A 89 13.97 -6.51 -13.81
C GLN A 89 14.46 -5.28 -13.03
N ASP A 90 15.52 -4.62 -13.51
CA ASP A 90 16.09 -3.42 -12.91
C ASP A 90 15.45 -2.13 -13.47
N TRP A 91 14.64 -2.25 -14.52
CA TRP A 91 13.98 -1.11 -15.15
C TRP A 91 12.93 -0.47 -14.26
N HIS A 92 12.85 0.86 -14.31
CA HIS A 92 11.76 1.59 -13.70
C HIS A 92 10.42 1.20 -14.34
N HIS A 93 9.33 1.40 -13.61
CA HIS A 93 7.99 1.01 -14.05
C HIS A 93 7.17 2.23 -14.41
N CYS A 94 6.46 2.18 -15.54
CA CYS A 94 5.53 3.23 -15.93
C CYS A 94 4.46 3.43 -14.85
N ALA A 95 4.25 4.68 -14.42
CA ALA A 95 3.28 5.02 -13.38
C ALA A 95 1.82 4.78 -13.80
N LEU A 96 1.54 4.63 -15.09
CA LEU A 96 0.20 4.42 -15.65
C LEU A 96 -0.13 2.93 -15.83
N CYS A 97 0.73 2.17 -16.52
CA CYS A 97 0.47 0.77 -16.84
C CYS A 97 1.25 -0.24 -15.99
N HIS A 98 2.17 0.23 -15.14
CA HIS A 98 3.05 -0.59 -14.29
C HIS A 98 3.87 -1.65 -15.02
N LYS A 99 4.11 -1.47 -16.32
CA LYS A 99 5.08 -2.29 -17.06
C LYS A 99 6.49 -1.70 -16.88
N PRO A 100 7.54 -2.55 -16.79
CA PRO A 100 8.92 -2.07 -16.83
C PRO A 100 9.20 -1.37 -18.16
N VAL A 101 9.94 -0.27 -18.12
CA VAL A 101 10.21 0.59 -19.28
C VAL A 101 11.70 0.87 -19.42
N ARG A 102 12.25 0.62 -20.62
CA ARG A 102 13.62 1.00 -20.96
C ARG A 102 13.71 2.48 -21.33
N TYR A 103 12.67 2.99 -21.99
CA TYR A 103 12.55 4.37 -22.43
C TYR A 103 11.65 5.13 -21.45
N GLU A 104 12.25 6.03 -20.70
CA GLU A 104 11.65 6.73 -19.58
C GLU A 104 11.34 8.17 -20.00
N TYR A 105 10.07 8.55 -19.99
CA TYR A 105 9.66 9.93 -20.14
C TYR A 105 9.26 10.48 -18.77
N HIS A 106 9.87 11.59 -18.39
CA HIS A 106 9.55 12.24 -17.13
C HIS A 106 8.63 13.41 -17.43
N VAL A 107 7.46 13.37 -16.82
CA VAL A 107 6.39 14.35 -16.99
C VAL A 107 6.03 14.90 -15.62
N VAL A 108 5.54 16.14 -15.59
CA VAL A 108 5.07 16.81 -14.39
C VAL A 108 3.65 17.31 -14.57
N LEU A 109 2.90 17.33 -13.47
CA LEU A 109 1.63 18.05 -13.41
C LEU A 109 1.93 19.55 -13.32
N ARG A 110 1.41 20.34 -14.26
CA ARG A 110 1.68 21.79 -14.38
C ARG A 110 1.42 22.58 -13.08
N ILE A 111 0.44 22.17 -12.26
CA ILE A 111 0.04 22.87 -11.03
C ILE A 111 0.89 22.49 -9.81
N THR A 112 1.46 21.28 -9.78
CA THR A 112 2.10 20.75 -8.57
C THR A 112 3.58 20.43 -8.74
N ASP A 113 4.09 20.51 -9.97
CA ASP A 113 5.43 20.07 -10.39
C ASP A 113 5.78 18.65 -9.95
N ARG A 114 4.77 17.83 -9.65
CA ARG A 114 4.97 16.44 -9.24
C ARG A 114 5.45 15.64 -10.44
N GLU A 115 6.68 15.13 -10.34
CA GLU A 115 7.27 14.24 -11.33
C GLU A 115 6.60 12.87 -11.34
N VAL A 116 6.35 12.38 -12.55
CA VAL A 116 5.77 11.09 -12.86
C VAL A 116 6.55 10.48 -14.04
N LEU A 117 6.99 9.24 -13.88
CA LEU A 117 7.67 8.48 -14.93
C LEU A 117 6.66 7.69 -15.75
N VAL A 118 6.68 7.87 -17.07
CA VAL A 118 5.75 7.24 -18.01
C VAL A 118 6.52 6.59 -19.17
N GLY A 119 6.09 5.41 -19.60
CA GLY A 119 6.67 4.73 -20.76
C GLY A 119 6.16 5.25 -22.10
N SER A 120 6.91 5.03 -23.17
CA SER A 120 6.60 5.45 -24.55
C SER A 120 5.16 5.18 -24.98
N GLU A 121 4.64 3.96 -24.74
CA GLU A 121 3.30 3.57 -25.17
C GLU A 121 2.20 4.33 -24.43
N CYS A 122 2.44 4.63 -23.15
CA CYS A 122 1.49 5.41 -22.37
C CYS A 122 1.59 6.90 -22.70
N VAL A 123 2.77 7.41 -23.03
CA VAL A 123 2.92 8.79 -23.51
C VAL A 123 2.12 9.00 -24.80
N LYS A 124 2.31 8.14 -25.81
CA LYS A 124 1.58 8.22 -27.08
C LYS A 124 0.06 8.09 -26.94
N LYS A 125 -0.40 7.31 -25.95
CA LYS A 125 -1.83 7.07 -25.73
C LYS A 125 -2.53 8.19 -24.97
N PHE A 126 -1.86 8.82 -24.00
CA PHE A 126 -2.51 9.68 -23.01
C PHE A 126 -2.11 11.15 -23.07
N MET A 127 -0.95 11.47 -23.64
CA MET A 127 -0.41 12.82 -23.57
C MET A 127 -0.92 13.66 -24.74
N SER A 128 -1.02 14.97 -24.51
CA SER A 128 -1.50 15.94 -25.48
C SER A 128 -0.62 15.99 -26.74
N ASP A 129 -1.18 16.52 -27.84
CA ASP A 129 -0.45 16.75 -29.09
C ASP A 129 0.80 17.62 -28.85
N GLU A 130 0.71 18.61 -27.96
CA GLU A 130 1.84 19.46 -27.52
C GLU A 130 2.98 18.62 -26.92
N LEU A 131 2.66 17.73 -25.98
CA LEU A 131 3.65 16.92 -25.29
C LEU A 131 4.28 15.91 -26.25
N GLN A 132 3.48 15.28 -27.11
CA GLN A 132 3.97 14.35 -28.14
C GLN A 132 4.88 15.06 -29.17
N TYR A 133 4.55 16.28 -29.54
CA TYR A 133 5.38 17.11 -30.41
C TYR A 133 6.75 17.41 -29.77
N LEU A 134 6.76 17.86 -28.50
CA LEU A 134 7.99 18.11 -27.77
C LEU A 134 8.81 16.85 -27.54
N MET A 135 8.14 15.72 -27.29
CA MET A 135 8.76 14.42 -27.12
C MET A 135 9.61 14.06 -28.34
N THR A 136 9.02 14.11 -29.54
CA THR A 136 9.70 13.78 -30.80
C THR A 136 10.94 14.63 -31.01
N ILE A 137 10.83 15.96 -30.86
CA ILE A 137 11.97 16.88 -31.02
C ILE A 137 13.04 16.61 -29.96
N THR A 138 12.64 16.35 -28.72
CA THR A 138 13.56 16.11 -27.60
C THR A 138 14.37 14.82 -27.78
N THR A 139 13.74 13.78 -28.32
CA THR A 139 14.39 12.50 -28.56
C THR A 139 15.24 12.46 -29.82
N GLU A 140 14.82 13.16 -30.88
CA GLU A 140 15.44 13.03 -32.21
C GLU A 140 16.41 14.16 -32.53
N ASP A 141 16.09 15.40 -32.15
CA ASP A 141 16.78 16.59 -32.62
C ASP A 141 17.56 17.30 -31.48
N ASN A 142 16.87 17.62 -30.38
CA ASN A 142 17.39 18.53 -29.37
C ASN A 142 16.82 18.26 -27.98
N PHE A 143 17.64 17.65 -27.11
CA PHE A 143 17.31 17.39 -25.72
C PHE A 143 16.87 18.63 -24.92
N GLN A 144 17.33 19.83 -25.29
CA GLN A 144 16.98 21.09 -24.62
C GLN A 144 15.66 21.70 -25.11
N ALA A 145 14.97 21.08 -26.07
CA ALA A 145 13.74 21.61 -26.66
C ALA A 145 12.66 21.94 -25.62
N VAL A 146 12.50 21.12 -24.58
CA VAL A 146 11.54 21.39 -23.51
C VAL A 146 11.89 22.67 -22.74
N THR A 147 13.16 22.89 -22.43
CA THR A 147 13.62 24.11 -21.74
C THR A 147 13.44 25.34 -22.63
N GLN A 148 13.77 25.23 -23.92
CA GLN A 148 13.57 26.32 -24.89
C GLN A 148 12.10 26.65 -25.11
N TYR A 149 11.23 25.65 -25.11
CA TYR A 149 9.80 25.82 -25.24
C TYR A 149 9.18 26.44 -23.99
N ASP A 150 9.60 26.01 -22.79
CA ASP A 150 9.16 26.64 -21.53
C ASP A 150 9.57 28.13 -21.50
N ALA A 151 10.77 28.49 -21.96
CA ALA A 151 11.20 29.89 -22.07
C ALA A 151 10.39 30.69 -23.11
N LEU A 152 10.13 30.08 -24.29
CA LEU A 152 9.34 30.70 -25.35
C LEU A 152 7.90 30.98 -24.90
N THR A 153 7.26 30.02 -24.23
CA THR A 153 5.86 30.13 -23.82
C THR A 153 5.67 31.01 -22.58
N ALA A 154 6.72 31.21 -21.78
CA ALA A 154 6.73 32.22 -20.73
C ALA A 154 6.70 33.65 -21.31
N GLU A 155 7.44 33.91 -22.39
CA GLU A 155 7.47 35.22 -23.07
C GLU A 155 6.28 35.44 -24.00
N HIS A 156 5.80 34.37 -24.66
CA HIS A 156 4.72 34.40 -25.64
C HIS A 156 3.65 33.35 -25.30
N PRO A 157 2.76 33.65 -24.34
CA PRO A 157 1.71 32.74 -23.91
C PRO A 157 0.65 32.46 -24.99
N GLU A 158 0.62 33.24 -26.09
CA GLU A 158 -0.27 32.98 -27.22
C GLU A 158 0.20 31.79 -28.09
N VAL A 159 1.49 31.41 -28.03
CA VAL A 159 2.06 30.34 -28.87
C VAL A 159 1.36 28.98 -28.64
N PRO A 160 1.17 28.51 -27.39
CA PRO A 160 0.43 27.26 -27.16
C PRO A 160 -1.02 27.32 -27.64
N GLU A 161 -1.68 28.48 -27.49
CA GLU A 161 -3.06 28.70 -27.95
C GLU A 161 -3.15 28.57 -29.48
N ILE A 162 -2.24 29.22 -30.22
CA ILE A 162 -2.18 29.15 -31.68
C ILE A 162 -1.95 27.72 -32.19
N LEU A 163 -1.06 26.97 -31.53
CA LEU A 163 -0.60 25.67 -32.02
C LEU A 163 -1.52 24.52 -31.63
N TRP A 164 -2.02 24.52 -30.40
CA TRP A 164 -2.61 23.34 -29.76
C TRP A 164 -4.09 23.49 -29.43
N ASP A 165 -4.59 24.70 -29.22
CA ASP A 165 -6.02 24.91 -28.95
C ASP A 165 -6.83 24.82 -30.26
N ARG A 166 -7.66 23.78 -30.36
CA ARG A 166 -8.52 23.53 -31.52
C ARG A 166 -9.72 24.49 -31.55
N GLU A 167 -10.14 24.98 -30.39
CA GLU A 167 -11.28 25.88 -30.21
C GLU A 167 -10.89 27.36 -30.25
N ALA A 168 -9.59 27.67 -30.21
CA ALA A 168 -9.07 29.01 -30.40
C ALA A 168 -9.65 29.64 -31.67
N LEU A 169 -10.22 30.84 -31.54
CA LEU A 169 -10.88 31.56 -32.64
C LEU A 169 -12.07 30.80 -33.28
N SER A 170 -12.81 30.02 -32.50
CA SER A 170 -13.97 29.23 -32.97
C SER A 170 -15.11 30.05 -33.58
N ASN A 171 -15.23 31.33 -33.23
CA ASN A 171 -16.29 32.23 -33.71
C ASN A 171 -15.80 33.20 -34.79
N LEU A 172 -14.61 32.93 -35.35
CA LEU A 172 -14.04 33.73 -36.43
C LEU A 172 -14.85 33.53 -37.73
N PRO A 173 -15.20 34.62 -38.46
CA PRO A 173 -15.86 34.53 -39.76
C PRO A 173 -15.15 33.57 -40.72
N LYS A 174 -15.93 32.89 -41.58
CA LYS A 174 -15.40 31.85 -42.49
C LYS A 174 -14.33 32.40 -43.43
N GLU A 175 -14.45 33.67 -43.80
CA GLU A 175 -13.55 34.41 -44.68
C GLU A 175 -12.14 34.58 -44.08
N LEU A 176 -12.03 34.54 -42.74
CA LEU A 176 -10.76 34.71 -42.02
C LEU A 176 -10.13 33.37 -41.59
N GLN A 177 -10.79 32.23 -41.85
CA GLN A 177 -10.23 30.91 -41.54
C GLN A 177 -8.91 30.62 -42.30
N PRO A 178 -8.72 31.01 -43.58
CA PRO A 178 -7.43 30.87 -44.24
C PRO A 178 -6.30 31.64 -43.54
N GLN A 179 -6.61 32.84 -43.02
CA GLN A 179 -5.64 33.64 -42.28
C GLN A 179 -5.28 32.98 -40.93
N ARG A 180 -6.27 32.42 -40.21
CA ARG A 180 -6.03 31.59 -39.01
C ARG A 180 -5.09 30.41 -39.32
N HIS A 181 -5.32 29.70 -40.43
CA HIS A 181 -4.46 28.59 -40.84
C HIS A 181 -3.03 29.04 -41.17
N ALA A 182 -2.87 30.16 -41.88
CA ALA A 182 -1.56 30.73 -42.20
C ALA A 182 -0.79 31.13 -40.94
N VAL A 183 -1.45 31.78 -39.97
CA VAL A 183 -0.87 32.13 -38.67
C VAL A 183 -0.40 30.88 -37.91
N ARG A 184 -1.24 29.84 -37.86
CA ARG A 184 -0.89 28.57 -37.20
C ARG A 184 0.30 27.89 -37.87
N GLN A 185 0.30 27.78 -39.21
CA GLN A 185 1.38 27.14 -39.96
C GLN A 185 2.70 27.91 -39.83
N GLY A 186 2.67 29.23 -39.93
CA GLY A 186 3.83 30.10 -39.78
C GLY A 186 4.43 30.06 -38.38
N THR A 187 3.57 30.09 -37.36
CA THR A 187 3.95 29.88 -35.95
C THR A 187 4.58 28.50 -35.78
N GLN A 188 3.94 27.44 -36.27
CA GLN A 188 4.45 26.07 -36.14
C GLN A 188 5.81 25.89 -36.81
N ALA A 189 6.00 26.43 -38.01
CA ALA A 189 7.27 26.34 -38.74
C ALA A 189 8.39 27.07 -38.00
N THR A 190 8.12 28.27 -37.50
CA THR A 190 9.07 29.10 -36.74
C THR A 190 9.46 28.42 -35.43
N VAL A 191 8.48 27.96 -34.64
CA VAL A 191 8.70 27.27 -33.37
C VAL A 191 9.44 25.94 -33.59
N THR A 192 9.04 25.15 -34.58
CA THR A 192 9.74 23.88 -34.89
C THR A 192 11.19 24.12 -35.30
N GLY A 193 11.44 25.13 -36.15
CA GLY A 193 12.79 25.50 -36.56
C GLY A 193 13.67 25.93 -35.39
N TYR A 194 13.09 26.67 -34.44
CA TYR A 194 13.75 27.09 -33.20
C TYR A 194 14.05 25.89 -32.29
N LEU A 195 13.05 25.06 -31.96
CA LEU A 195 13.20 23.95 -31.02
C LEU A 195 14.14 22.84 -31.51
N ARG A 196 14.23 22.61 -32.83
CA ARG A 196 15.17 21.63 -33.41
C ARG A 196 16.64 22.04 -33.27
N ARG A 197 16.92 23.31 -33.00
CA ARG A 197 18.29 23.85 -32.94
C ARG A 197 18.63 24.26 -31.51
N ARG A 198 19.88 24.03 -31.11
CA ARG A 198 20.41 24.50 -29.82
C ARG A 198 20.72 26.00 -29.90
N GLN A 199 19.67 26.82 -29.86
CA GLN A 199 19.74 28.28 -29.89
C GLN A 199 19.24 28.86 -28.57
N ILE A 200 19.95 29.86 -28.06
CA ILE A 200 19.67 30.47 -26.74
C ILE A 200 18.70 31.65 -26.87
N SER A 201 18.71 32.35 -28.01
CA SER A 201 17.87 33.52 -28.27
C SER A 201 16.51 33.12 -28.84
N LEU A 202 15.44 33.73 -28.34
CA LEU A 202 14.07 33.56 -28.84
C LEU A 202 13.95 34.05 -30.31
N PRO A 203 13.11 33.40 -31.14
CA PRO A 203 12.93 33.74 -32.56
C PRO A 203 11.99 34.94 -32.77
N GLU A 204 12.15 36.01 -31.97
CA GLU A 204 11.19 37.14 -31.89
C GLU A 204 10.87 37.76 -33.25
N ARG A 205 11.89 38.07 -34.06
CA ARG A 205 11.69 38.70 -35.38
C ARG A 205 10.89 37.84 -36.35
N GLN A 206 11.02 36.51 -36.24
CA GLN A 206 10.34 35.55 -37.11
C GLN A 206 8.92 35.28 -36.62
N LEU A 207 8.70 35.35 -35.30
CA LEU A 207 7.42 35.05 -34.66
C LEU A 207 6.48 36.27 -34.60
N ALA A 208 7.04 37.49 -34.48
CA ALA A 208 6.31 38.75 -34.38
C ALA A 208 5.15 38.94 -35.39
N PRO A 209 5.31 38.68 -36.70
CA PRO A 209 4.21 38.87 -37.65
C PRO A 209 3.01 37.96 -37.33
N TYR A 210 3.26 36.70 -36.95
CA TYR A 210 2.20 35.75 -36.64
C TYR A 210 1.48 36.08 -35.33
N LEU A 211 2.22 36.54 -34.31
CA LEU A 211 1.60 37.00 -33.05
C LEU A 211 0.76 38.26 -33.26
N HIS A 212 1.22 39.20 -34.10
CA HIS A 212 0.46 40.39 -34.44
C HIS A 212 -0.86 40.03 -35.16
N ASP A 213 -0.78 39.20 -36.20
CA ASP A 213 -1.95 38.74 -36.93
C ASP A 213 -2.92 37.97 -36.02
N TYR A 214 -2.40 37.12 -35.13
CA TYR A 214 -3.22 36.38 -34.16
C TYR A 214 -4.01 37.31 -33.23
N ARG A 215 -3.38 38.35 -32.68
CA ARG A 215 -4.08 39.34 -31.83
C ARG A 215 -5.17 40.09 -32.60
N GLY A 216 -4.94 40.36 -33.89
CA GLY A 216 -5.95 40.91 -34.78
C GLY A 216 -7.16 39.98 -34.91
N LEU A 217 -6.93 38.69 -35.14
CA LEU A 217 -7.99 37.68 -35.21
C LEU A 217 -8.71 37.47 -33.86
N GLN A 218 -7.99 37.47 -32.74
CA GLN A 218 -8.57 37.41 -31.40
C GLN A 218 -9.52 38.57 -31.14
N THR A 219 -9.14 39.80 -31.53
CA THR A 219 -10.00 40.98 -31.38
C THR A 219 -11.31 40.84 -32.15
N ILE A 220 -11.26 40.29 -33.37
CA ILE A 220 -12.44 40.05 -34.21
C ILE A 220 -13.31 38.95 -33.60
N ASN A 221 -12.70 37.86 -33.14
CA ASN A 221 -13.38 36.76 -32.46
C ASN A 221 -14.08 37.21 -31.17
N HIS A 222 -13.44 38.05 -30.35
CA HIS A 222 -14.03 38.60 -29.13
C HIS A 222 -15.23 39.51 -29.39
N ARG A 223 -15.20 40.30 -30.48
CA ARG A 223 -16.36 41.09 -30.91
C ARG A 223 -17.53 40.21 -31.36
N ALA A 224 -17.25 39.01 -31.88
CA ALA A 224 -18.27 38.04 -32.28
C ALA A 224 -18.85 37.22 -31.10
N THR A 225 -18.16 37.15 -29.95
CA THR A 225 -18.59 36.36 -28.78
C THR A 225 -19.39 37.12 -27.73
N ALA A 226 -19.35 38.46 -27.74
CA ALA A 226 -19.91 39.30 -26.68
C ALA A 226 -21.42 39.06 -26.40
N ASP A 227 -22.20 38.60 -27.38
CA ASP A 227 -23.65 38.36 -27.22
C ASP A 227 -24.00 36.91 -26.81
N LEU A 228 -23.09 35.94 -26.99
CA LEU A 228 -23.33 34.51 -26.69
C LEU A 228 -22.91 34.11 -25.27
N GLU A 229 -21.93 34.81 -24.69
CA GLU A 229 -21.37 34.52 -23.37
C GLU A 229 -22.35 34.83 -22.23
N GLU A 230 -23.16 35.88 -22.35
CA GLU A 230 -24.19 36.27 -21.37
C GLU A 230 -25.28 35.19 -21.20
N GLN A 231 -25.68 34.52 -22.29
CA GLN A 231 -26.67 33.43 -22.26
C GLN A 231 -26.11 32.12 -21.69
N ARG A 232 -24.86 31.75 -22.02
CA ARG A 232 -24.21 30.55 -21.46
C ARG A 232 -23.95 30.67 -19.95
N ARG A 233 -23.57 31.87 -19.50
CA ARG A 233 -23.26 32.15 -18.09
C ARG A 233 -24.50 32.02 -17.18
N ARG A 234 -25.69 32.40 -17.67
CA ARG A 234 -26.96 32.21 -16.94
C ARG A 234 -27.40 30.74 -16.85
N ALA A 235 -27.12 29.93 -17.87
CA ALA A 235 -27.43 28.49 -17.86
C ALA A 235 -26.48 27.68 -16.97
N GLN A 236 -25.20 28.04 -16.89
CA GLN A 236 -24.20 27.35 -16.05
C GLN A 236 -24.37 27.62 -14.54
N GLN A 237 -24.76 28.84 -14.15
CA GLN A 237 -24.89 29.21 -12.73
C GLN A 237 -26.04 28.50 -11.98
N GLN A 238 -27.11 28.11 -12.68
CA GLN A 238 -28.21 27.36 -12.05
C GLN A 238 -27.90 25.86 -11.91
N ALA A 239 -27.11 25.29 -12.82
CA ALA A 239 -26.69 23.89 -12.75
C ALA A 239 -25.60 23.65 -11.69
N GLN A 240 -24.64 24.57 -11.55
CA GLN A 240 -23.51 24.41 -10.63
C GLN A 240 -23.91 24.33 -9.15
N ASN A 241 -24.87 25.14 -8.70
CA ASN A 241 -25.25 25.19 -7.28
C ASN A 241 -26.01 23.95 -6.77
N LEU A 242 -26.78 23.28 -7.66
CA LEU A 242 -27.45 22.02 -7.33
C LEU A 242 -26.46 20.86 -7.40
N VAL A 243 -25.60 20.83 -8.42
CA VAL A 243 -24.54 19.81 -8.58
C VAL A 243 -23.53 19.89 -7.44
N GLU A 244 -23.10 21.07 -6.98
CA GLU A 244 -22.16 21.19 -5.86
C GLU A 244 -22.75 20.72 -4.53
N ARG A 245 -24.04 21.00 -4.26
CA ARG A 245 -24.70 20.54 -3.03
C ARG A 245 -24.98 19.04 -3.04
N GLU A 246 -25.42 18.50 -4.18
CA GLU A 246 -25.57 17.05 -4.36
C GLU A 246 -24.22 16.33 -4.35
N ALA A 247 -23.17 16.93 -4.92
CA ALA A 247 -21.81 16.40 -4.90
C ALA A 247 -21.22 16.41 -3.49
N GLN A 248 -21.43 17.47 -2.71
CA GLN A 248 -20.97 17.53 -1.32
C GLN A 248 -21.72 16.50 -0.45
N ALA A 249 -23.05 16.41 -0.57
CA ALA A 249 -23.83 15.43 0.17
C ALA A 249 -23.51 13.98 -0.26
N ALA A 250 -23.25 13.74 -1.55
CA ALA A 250 -22.81 12.44 -2.05
C ALA A 250 -21.37 12.11 -1.64
N TRP A 251 -20.48 13.12 -1.53
CA TRP A 251 -19.11 12.97 -1.05
C TRP A 251 -19.10 12.62 0.44
N ASP A 252 -19.91 13.31 1.25
CA ASP A 252 -20.08 13.02 2.67
C ASP A 252 -20.69 11.62 2.86
N ALA A 253 -21.71 11.24 2.08
CA ALA A 253 -22.32 9.91 2.13
C ALA A 253 -21.38 8.80 1.63
N ALA A 254 -20.58 9.03 0.58
CA ALA A 254 -19.62 8.07 0.05
C ALA A 254 -18.43 7.89 0.99
N ASN A 255 -17.90 8.97 1.58
CA ASN A 255 -16.87 8.89 2.61
C ASN A 255 -17.40 8.21 3.87
N ALA A 256 -18.63 8.52 4.29
CA ALA A 256 -19.26 7.84 5.43
C ALA A 256 -19.45 6.33 5.14
N ALA A 257 -19.91 5.97 3.94
CA ALA A 257 -20.10 4.58 3.52
C ALA A 257 -18.76 3.83 3.37
N GLN A 258 -17.71 4.47 2.83
CA GLN A 258 -16.37 3.90 2.71
C GLN A 258 -15.74 3.68 4.09
N THR A 259 -15.86 4.66 4.98
CA THR A 259 -15.39 4.55 6.37
C THR A 259 -16.16 3.44 7.09
N THR A 260 -17.47 3.32 6.85
CA THR A 260 -18.31 2.27 7.44
C THR A 260 -17.94 0.88 6.90
N ALA A 261 -17.75 0.73 5.59
CA ALA A 261 -17.36 -0.54 4.98
C ALA A 261 -15.92 -0.96 5.37
N GLU A 262 -14.99 -0.01 5.46
CA GLU A 262 -13.66 -0.25 6.01
C GLU A 262 -13.75 -0.69 7.47
N GLN A 263 -14.53 0.02 8.30
CA GLN A 263 -14.71 -0.34 9.71
C GLN A 263 -15.37 -1.71 9.86
N GLN A 264 -16.42 -2.01 9.09
CA GLN A 264 -17.07 -3.33 9.07
C GLN A 264 -16.10 -4.43 8.66
N LEU A 265 -15.28 -4.21 7.62
CA LEU A 265 -14.25 -5.16 7.22
C LEU A 265 -13.22 -5.35 8.33
N ARG A 266 -12.71 -4.27 8.93
CA ARG A 266 -11.70 -4.32 10.00
C ARG A 266 -12.23 -4.96 11.28
N GLN A 267 -13.53 -4.84 11.54
CA GLN A 267 -14.22 -5.50 12.65
C GLN A 267 -14.57 -6.97 12.33
N SER A 268 -14.64 -7.36 11.06
CA SER A 268 -14.94 -8.74 10.68
C SER A 268 -13.90 -9.72 11.24
N THR A 269 -14.35 -10.91 11.63
CA THR A 269 -13.48 -12.00 12.09
C THR A 269 -12.55 -12.44 10.98
N GLY A 270 -13.07 -12.64 9.77
CA GLY A 270 -12.28 -13.07 8.60
C GLY A 270 -11.10 -12.14 8.27
N TYR A 271 -11.28 -10.82 8.36
CA TYR A 271 -10.16 -9.88 8.20
C TYR A 271 -9.11 -10.04 9.30
N ARG A 272 -9.55 -10.08 10.56
CA ARG A 272 -8.64 -10.18 11.72
C ARG A 272 -7.86 -11.50 11.73
N ASP A 273 -8.51 -12.60 11.35
CA ASP A 273 -7.88 -13.92 11.30
C ASP A 273 -6.88 -14.00 10.15
N TYR A 274 -7.25 -13.49 8.97
CA TYR A 274 -6.34 -13.35 7.85
C TYR A 274 -5.11 -12.50 8.21
N LEU A 275 -5.35 -11.33 8.81
CA LEU A 275 -4.29 -10.42 9.24
C LEU A 275 -3.34 -11.08 10.22
N ARG A 276 -3.86 -11.80 11.25
CA ARG A 276 -3.04 -12.53 12.22
C ARG A 276 -2.22 -13.64 11.55
N ALA A 277 -2.83 -14.41 10.65
CA ALA A 277 -2.15 -15.50 9.96
C ALA A 277 -1.00 -14.98 9.09
N VAL A 278 -1.24 -13.95 8.28
CA VAL A 278 -0.18 -13.33 7.45
C VAL A 278 0.88 -12.68 8.34
N ALA A 279 0.48 -11.97 9.39
CA ALA A 279 1.41 -11.33 10.31
C ALA A 279 2.34 -12.34 11.00
N ALA A 280 1.81 -13.51 11.40
CA ALA A 280 2.59 -14.60 11.97
C ALA A 280 3.63 -15.12 10.98
N LEU A 281 3.22 -15.39 9.73
CA LEU A 281 4.15 -15.83 8.67
C LEU A 281 5.28 -14.81 8.42
N ILE A 282 4.97 -13.51 8.45
CA ILE A 282 6.00 -12.46 8.29
C ILE A 282 6.89 -12.38 9.53
N ALA A 283 6.32 -12.48 10.73
CA ALA A 283 7.06 -12.42 11.99
C ALA A 283 8.02 -13.62 12.16
N ASP A 284 7.71 -14.76 11.53
CA ASP A 284 8.58 -15.94 11.49
C ASP A 284 9.84 -15.73 10.63
N ARG A 285 9.88 -14.72 9.76
CA ARG A 285 11.04 -14.34 8.92
C ARG A 285 11.64 -15.47 8.07
N LYS A 286 10.83 -16.47 7.71
CA LYS A 286 11.26 -17.59 6.86
C LYS A 286 11.69 -17.12 5.48
N ASP A 287 12.47 -17.95 4.80
CA ASP A 287 12.81 -17.75 3.39
C ASP A 287 11.54 -17.48 2.56
N LEU A 288 11.68 -16.60 1.56
CA LEU A 288 10.56 -16.16 0.72
C LEU A 288 9.82 -17.33 0.05
N THR A 289 10.52 -18.40 -0.28
CA THR A 289 9.95 -19.61 -0.88
C THR A 289 9.01 -20.30 0.09
N ILE A 290 9.47 -20.54 1.33
CA ILE A 290 8.68 -21.17 2.38
C ILE A 290 7.52 -20.27 2.78
N PHE A 291 7.76 -18.97 2.91
CA PHE A 291 6.72 -17.97 3.17
C PHE A 291 5.59 -18.06 2.15
N LYS A 292 5.91 -18.06 0.84
CA LYS A 292 4.91 -18.16 -0.23
C LYS A 292 4.15 -19.48 -0.18
N GLN A 293 4.82 -20.59 0.09
CA GLN A 293 4.17 -21.89 0.23
C GLN A 293 3.16 -21.89 1.38
N GLN A 294 3.56 -21.42 2.56
CA GLN A 294 2.66 -21.35 3.72
C GLN A 294 1.54 -20.33 3.51
N LEU A 295 1.79 -19.23 2.80
CA LEU A 295 0.79 -18.22 2.48
C LEU A 295 -0.37 -18.79 1.64
N THR A 296 -0.13 -19.82 0.82
CA THR A 296 -1.22 -20.47 0.05
C THR A 296 -2.27 -21.18 0.91
N GLN A 297 -1.90 -21.54 2.15
CA GLN A 297 -2.82 -22.18 3.11
C GLN A 297 -3.67 -21.15 3.86
N VAL A 298 -3.37 -19.84 3.73
CA VAL A 298 -4.08 -18.79 4.42
C VAL A 298 -5.29 -18.34 3.59
N ILE A 299 -6.49 -18.49 4.16
CA ILE A 299 -7.74 -18.10 3.50
C ILE A 299 -7.85 -16.58 3.46
N GLN A 300 -7.78 -16.01 2.26
CA GLN A 300 -7.89 -14.58 2.04
C GLN A 300 -9.36 -14.11 1.89
N PRO A 301 -9.79 -13.04 2.60
CA PRO A 301 -11.09 -12.42 2.39
C PRO A 301 -11.27 -11.96 0.94
N ARG A 302 -12.46 -12.19 0.37
CA ARG A 302 -12.76 -11.85 -1.04
C ARG A 302 -12.51 -10.38 -1.36
N GLN A 303 -12.83 -9.50 -0.41
CA GLN A 303 -12.65 -8.05 -0.51
C GLN A 303 -11.17 -7.65 -0.67
N LEU A 304 -10.24 -8.42 -0.07
CA LEU A 304 -8.80 -8.16 -0.15
C LEU A 304 -8.12 -8.88 -1.32
N LYS A 305 -8.71 -9.97 -1.84
CA LYS A 305 -8.11 -10.82 -2.89
C LYS A 305 -7.73 -10.07 -4.17
N ARG A 306 -8.40 -8.95 -4.45
CA ARG A 306 -8.12 -8.09 -5.63
C ARG A 306 -7.09 -6.99 -5.35
N LEU A 307 -6.83 -6.67 -4.08
CA LEU A 307 -6.01 -5.54 -3.64
C LEU A 307 -4.64 -5.98 -3.11
N VAL A 308 -4.58 -7.20 -2.56
CA VAL A 308 -3.40 -7.78 -1.93
C VAL A 308 -3.14 -9.16 -2.54
N ASN A 309 -1.95 -9.36 -3.11
CA ASN A 309 -1.52 -10.63 -3.69
C ASN A 309 -0.24 -11.16 -3.02
N SER A 310 0.13 -12.41 -3.34
CA SER A 310 1.29 -13.09 -2.75
C SER A 310 2.62 -12.38 -3.03
N TYR A 311 2.74 -11.69 -4.17
CA TYR A 311 3.91 -10.90 -4.50
C TYR A 311 4.04 -9.69 -3.57
N GLN A 312 2.98 -8.90 -3.38
CA GLN A 312 2.95 -7.74 -2.49
C GLN A 312 3.27 -8.13 -1.05
N LEU A 313 2.70 -9.25 -0.58
CA LEU A 313 3.01 -9.78 0.75
C LEU A 313 4.45 -10.26 0.88
N GLY A 314 5.01 -10.85 -0.17
CA GLY A 314 6.43 -11.22 -0.22
C GLY A 314 7.36 -10.00 -0.11
N VAL A 315 7.05 -8.91 -0.83
CA VAL A 315 7.80 -7.64 -0.73
C VAL A 315 7.74 -7.07 0.69
N MET A 316 6.57 -7.09 1.34
CA MET A 316 6.43 -6.65 2.74
C MET A 316 7.18 -7.55 3.71
N ALA A 317 7.19 -8.88 3.48
CA ALA A 317 7.94 -9.82 4.29
C ALA A 317 9.45 -9.52 4.22
N THR A 318 9.99 -9.33 3.01
CA THR A 318 11.40 -8.96 2.82
C THR A 318 11.73 -7.60 3.44
N GLU A 319 10.84 -6.61 3.32
CA GLU A 319 11.01 -5.30 3.97
C GLU A 319 11.06 -5.43 5.49
N PHE A 320 10.18 -6.24 6.08
CA PHE A 320 10.15 -6.49 7.52
C PHE A 320 11.39 -7.24 8.00
N SER A 321 11.85 -8.27 7.28
CA SER A 321 13.08 -8.99 7.62
C SER A 321 14.29 -8.05 7.69
N ARG A 322 14.37 -7.09 6.75
CA ARG A 322 15.46 -6.11 6.69
C ARG A 322 15.36 -4.99 7.73
N THR A 323 14.16 -4.47 8.00
CA THR A 323 13.98 -3.20 8.75
C THR A 323 13.21 -3.34 10.06
N GLY A 324 12.61 -4.50 10.33
CA GLY A 324 11.70 -4.72 11.46
C GLY A 324 10.37 -3.96 11.34
N GLN A 325 10.07 -3.39 10.17
CA GLN A 325 8.85 -2.62 9.92
C GLN A 325 8.33 -2.87 8.50
N ILE A 326 7.02 -2.73 8.31
CA ILE A 326 6.39 -2.75 7.00
C ILE A 326 5.91 -1.32 6.70
N LYS A 327 6.47 -0.70 5.66
CA LYS A 327 6.03 0.62 5.17
C LYS A 327 5.38 0.52 3.80
N ALA A 328 5.75 -0.50 3.01
CA ALA A 328 5.22 -0.78 1.69
C ALA A 328 5.20 0.49 0.79
N ALA A 329 6.25 1.31 0.85
CA ALA A 329 6.30 2.60 0.15
C ALA A 329 6.17 2.42 -1.38
N ARG A 330 6.72 1.33 -1.90
CA ARG A 330 6.72 0.96 -3.34
C ARG A 330 5.42 0.30 -3.80
N LEU A 331 4.53 -0.10 -2.89
CA LEU A 331 3.29 -0.82 -3.20
C LEU A 331 2.08 0.11 -3.10
N GLN A 332 1.90 0.95 -4.11
CA GLN A 332 0.87 2.00 -4.08
C GLN A 332 -0.58 1.48 -4.19
N ILE A 333 -0.77 0.24 -4.65
CA ILE A 333 -2.09 -0.40 -4.83
C ILE A 333 -2.61 -1.00 -3.50
N VAL A 334 -1.72 -1.29 -2.55
CA VAL A 334 -2.12 -1.92 -1.29
C VAL A 334 -2.80 -0.87 -0.39
N PRO A 335 -3.98 -1.16 0.18
CA PRO A 335 -4.64 -0.24 1.09
C PRO A 335 -3.75 0.15 2.28
N ARG A 336 -3.65 1.44 2.57
CA ARG A 336 -2.77 1.96 3.64
C ARG A 336 -3.19 1.49 5.03
N TYR A 337 -4.50 1.33 5.27
CA TYR A 337 -5.00 0.75 6.53
C TYR A 337 -4.49 -0.68 6.72
N PHE A 338 -4.46 -1.49 5.66
CA PHE A 338 -4.00 -2.88 5.71
C PHE A 338 -2.52 -2.95 6.03
N VAL A 339 -1.69 -2.12 5.37
CA VAL A 339 -0.25 -2.02 5.66
C VAL A 339 -0.01 -1.64 7.12
N ALA A 340 -0.74 -0.65 7.63
CA ALA A 340 -0.59 -0.18 9.01
C ALA A 340 -1.03 -1.23 10.04
N ASP A 341 -2.17 -1.89 9.81
CA ASP A 341 -2.66 -2.96 10.66
C ASP A 341 -1.71 -4.16 10.65
N LEU A 342 -1.23 -4.57 9.47
CA LEU A 342 -0.28 -5.68 9.31
C LEU A 342 1.03 -5.38 10.01
N ASN A 343 1.64 -4.21 9.78
CA ASN A 343 2.85 -3.76 10.47
C ASN A 343 2.69 -3.82 11.99
N ARG A 344 1.57 -3.34 12.53
CA ARG A 344 1.30 -3.32 13.96
C ARG A 344 1.24 -4.73 14.54
N VAL A 345 0.48 -5.63 13.91
CA VAL A 345 0.32 -7.01 14.36
C VAL A 345 1.64 -7.77 14.23
N THR A 346 2.33 -7.66 13.10
CA THR A 346 3.63 -8.30 12.87
C THR A 346 4.67 -7.83 13.89
N ARG A 347 4.78 -6.52 14.16
CA ARG A 347 5.71 -5.99 15.18
C ARG A 347 5.37 -6.51 16.58
N ARG A 348 4.09 -6.59 16.93
CA ARG A 348 3.66 -7.14 18.22
C ARG A 348 4.04 -8.61 18.35
N LEU A 349 3.78 -9.42 17.32
CA LEU A 349 4.12 -10.85 17.31
C LEU A 349 5.63 -11.06 17.36
N ALA A 350 6.40 -10.28 16.59
CA ALA A 350 7.85 -10.32 16.60
C ALA A 350 8.43 -9.95 17.98
N ALA A 351 7.92 -8.89 18.61
CA ALA A 351 8.34 -8.50 19.96
C ALA A 351 7.97 -9.56 21.01
N GLN A 352 6.80 -10.19 20.89
CA GLN A 352 6.41 -11.30 21.76
C GLN A 352 7.38 -12.48 21.59
N ARG A 353 7.64 -12.90 20.36
CA ARG A 353 8.52 -14.02 20.06
C ARG A 353 9.94 -13.81 20.55
N LEU A 354 10.47 -12.58 20.46
CA LEU A 354 11.77 -12.22 21.01
C LEU A 354 11.80 -12.39 22.53
N ARG A 355 10.77 -11.91 23.24
CA ARG A 355 10.66 -12.09 24.69
C ARG A 355 10.57 -13.55 25.07
N ASP A 356 9.74 -14.32 24.37
CA ASP A 356 9.59 -15.75 24.66
C ASP A 356 10.90 -16.50 24.46
N TRP A 357 11.67 -16.15 23.42
CA TRP A 357 12.97 -16.75 23.18
C TRP A 357 13.99 -16.38 24.27
N GLN A 358 13.99 -15.13 24.72
CA GLN A 358 14.82 -14.69 25.85
C GLN A 358 14.44 -15.40 27.16
N ASP A 359 13.13 -15.60 27.40
CA ASP A 359 12.62 -16.33 28.55
C ASP A 359 12.96 -17.82 28.47
N ASP A 360 12.87 -18.43 27.29
CA ASP A 360 13.25 -19.82 27.05
C ASP A 360 14.77 -20.02 27.28
N LEU A 361 15.62 -19.07 26.85
CA LEU A 361 17.05 -19.06 27.18
C LEU A 361 17.30 -18.93 28.68
N PHE A 362 16.62 -18.00 29.35
CA PHE A 362 16.72 -17.83 30.80
C PHE A 362 16.29 -19.11 31.53
N ASN A 363 15.21 -19.74 31.08
CA ASN A 363 14.68 -20.95 31.66
C ASN A 363 15.62 -22.14 31.49
N ALA A 364 16.23 -22.31 30.31
CA ALA A 364 17.22 -23.36 30.07
C ALA A 364 18.48 -23.16 30.93
N ALA A 365 18.95 -21.92 31.07
CA ALA A 365 20.19 -21.62 31.78
C ALA A 365 20.04 -21.55 33.30
N VAL A 366 18.96 -20.96 33.80
CA VAL A 366 18.77 -20.61 35.22
C VAL A 366 17.44 -21.11 35.76
N GLY A 367 16.32 -20.78 35.09
CA GLY A 367 14.98 -20.93 35.66
C GLY A 367 14.57 -22.39 35.95
N PHE A 368 14.87 -23.32 35.05
CA PHE A 368 14.65 -24.75 35.26
C PHE A 368 15.86 -25.41 35.90
N ASP A 369 15.62 -26.35 36.81
CA ASP A 369 16.65 -27.18 37.44
C ASP A 369 17.04 -28.34 36.53
N LEU A 370 17.66 -28.00 35.40
CA LEU A 370 18.11 -28.98 34.40
C LEU A 370 19.48 -29.54 34.76
N GLY A 371 19.67 -30.84 34.52
CA GLY A 371 21.00 -31.45 34.51
C GLY A 371 21.89 -30.90 33.38
N PRO A 372 23.21 -31.16 33.39
CA PRO A 372 24.13 -30.68 32.35
C PRO A 372 23.71 -31.09 30.93
N ASP A 373 23.35 -32.36 30.72
CA ASP A 373 22.98 -32.89 29.41
C ASP A 373 21.65 -32.31 28.91
N GLU A 374 20.65 -32.20 29.79
CA GLU A 374 19.35 -31.59 29.48
C GLU A 374 19.49 -30.11 29.13
N ARG A 375 20.34 -29.39 29.87
CA ARG A 375 20.65 -27.98 29.58
C ARG A 375 21.33 -27.84 28.23
N GLN A 376 22.31 -28.70 27.92
CA GLN A 376 22.97 -28.70 26.62
C GLN A 376 21.98 -28.94 25.47
N GLN A 377 21.10 -29.93 25.60
CA GLN A 377 20.10 -30.25 24.59
C GLN A 377 19.09 -29.10 24.40
N SER A 378 18.63 -28.50 25.50
CA SER A 378 17.71 -27.36 25.47
C SER A 378 18.35 -26.15 24.79
N LEU A 379 19.59 -25.80 25.19
CA LEU A 379 20.32 -24.67 24.61
C LEU A 379 20.68 -24.90 23.14
N ALA A 380 21.01 -26.13 22.73
CA ALA A 380 21.25 -26.49 21.33
C ALA A 380 20.00 -26.26 20.46
N THR A 381 18.81 -26.57 21.00
CA THR A 381 17.53 -26.28 20.32
C THR A 381 17.29 -24.78 20.17
N LEU A 382 17.68 -23.99 21.18
CA LEU A 382 17.58 -22.52 21.18
C LEU A 382 18.71 -21.82 20.41
N GLN A 383 19.71 -22.57 19.94
CA GLN A 383 20.82 -22.09 19.12
C GLN A 383 20.41 -21.86 17.66
N GLN A 384 19.39 -22.59 17.18
CA GLN A 384 18.68 -22.26 15.94
C GLN A 384 17.86 -20.99 16.19
N SER A 385 18.50 -19.84 15.97
CA SER A 385 17.97 -18.53 16.36
C SER A 385 16.61 -18.24 15.72
N TRP A 386 15.77 -17.47 16.41
CA TRP A 386 14.73 -16.69 15.73
C TRP A 386 15.46 -15.57 14.98
N GLU A 387 15.69 -15.81 13.68
CA GLU A 387 16.74 -15.17 12.88
C GLU A 387 16.53 -13.66 12.64
N GLY A 388 17.47 -12.92 13.20
CA GLY A 388 17.59 -11.47 13.11
C GLY A 388 18.54 -10.91 14.16
N GLN A 389 18.82 -11.65 15.25
CA GLN A 389 19.85 -11.32 16.23
C GLN A 389 20.85 -12.47 16.36
N GLN A 390 22.12 -12.21 16.04
CA GLN A 390 23.21 -13.14 16.27
C GLN A 390 23.61 -13.06 17.74
N VAL A 391 23.31 -14.10 18.52
CA VAL A 391 23.92 -14.28 19.84
C VAL A 391 25.24 -15.04 19.67
N PRO A 392 26.37 -14.49 20.13
CA PRO A 392 27.67 -15.14 19.96
C PRO A 392 27.69 -16.54 20.58
N ALA A 393 28.42 -17.48 19.97
CA ALA A 393 28.59 -18.83 20.50
C ALA A 393 29.14 -18.86 21.94
N THR A 394 29.95 -17.85 22.31
CA THR A 394 30.47 -17.67 23.67
C THR A 394 29.37 -17.51 24.71
N VAL A 395 28.25 -16.86 24.37
CA VAL A 395 27.11 -16.71 25.28
C VAL A 395 26.49 -18.07 25.59
N TYR A 396 26.37 -18.95 24.60
CA TYR A 396 25.84 -20.30 24.82
C TYR A 396 26.76 -21.15 25.70
N GLN A 397 28.08 -20.94 25.62
CA GLN A 397 29.03 -21.56 26.54
C GLN A 397 28.87 -21.04 27.97
N ASP A 398 28.70 -19.72 28.14
CA ASP A 398 28.46 -19.11 29.45
C ASP A 398 27.15 -19.64 30.08
N LEU A 399 26.08 -19.74 29.29
CA LEU A 399 24.76 -20.22 29.72
C LEU A 399 24.79 -21.63 30.32
N MET A 400 25.75 -22.48 29.94
CA MET A 400 25.90 -23.83 30.51
C MET A 400 26.22 -23.82 32.01
N THR A 401 26.98 -22.82 32.47
CA THR A 401 27.48 -22.71 33.84
C THR A 401 26.88 -21.53 34.63
N LEU A 402 26.08 -20.70 33.97
CA LEU A 402 25.58 -19.45 34.51
C LEU A 402 24.85 -19.58 35.85
N ARG A 403 23.98 -20.58 36.02
CA ARG A 403 23.25 -20.77 37.28
C ARG A 403 24.18 -20.98 38.49
N ALA A 404 25.26 -21.73 38.31
CA ALA A 404 26.26 -21.93 39.35
C ALA A 404 27.08 -20.67 39.62
N GLN A 405 27.39 -19.90 38.57
CA GLN A 405 28.09 -18.61 38.71
C GLN A 405 27.23 -17.59 39.48
N LEU A 406 25.94 -17.48 39.15
CA LEU A 406 24.99 -16.60 39.83
C LEU A 406 24.76 -17.02 41.29
N ALA A 407 24.71 -18.32 41.58
CA ALA A 407 24.64 -18.83 42.95
C ALA A 407 25.91 -18.52 43.79
N ALA A 408 27.02 -18.19 43.12
CA ALA A 408 28.27 -17.73 43.74
C ALA A 408 28.42 -16.19 43.65
N ASP A 409 27.31 -15.46 43.52
CA ASP A 409 27.24 -13.99 43.46
C ASP A 409 28.08 -13.34 42.35
N ARG A 410 28.31 -14.06 41.25
CA ARG A 410 28.96 -13.48 40.06
C ARG A 410 27.95 -12.73 39.20
N GLU A 411 28.36 -11.60 38.66
CA GLU A 411 27.55 -10.80 37.73
C GLU A 411 27.48 -11.41 36.33
N LEU A 412 26.47 -10.98 35.56
CA LEU A 412 26.35 -11.32 34.14
C LEU A 412 27.55 -10.78 33.34
N PRO A 413 28.14 -11.55 32.40
CA PRO A 413 29.31 -11.10 31.65
C PRO A 413 29.04 -9.80 30.86
N PRO A 414 29.93 -8.79 30.95
CA PRO A 414 29.74 -7.52 30.26
C PRO A 414 29.87 -7.62 28.74
N SER A 415 30.48 -8.70 28.24
CA SER A 415 30.64 -9.03 26.82
C SER A 415 29.33 -9.47 26.14
N TRP A 416 28.27 -9.74 26.91
CA TRP A 416 26.99 -10.16 26.35
C TRP A 416 26.30 -9.02 25.57
N PRO A 417 25.53 -9.35 24.51
CA PRO A 417 24.70 -8.36 23.83
C PRO A 417 23.82 -7.60 24.82
N ALA A 418 23.82 -6.26 24.74
CA ALA A 418 23.16 -5.40 25.72
C ALA A 418 21.68 -5.76 25.94
N ALA A 419 20.94 -6.06 24.86
CA ALA A 419 19.53 -6.45 24.93
C ALA A 419 19.32 -7.77 25.71
N LEU A 420 20.20 -8.75 25.52
CA LEU A 420 20.12 -10.03 26.22
C LEU A 420 20.49 -9.86 27.70
N ARG A 421 21.56 -9.11 27.99
CA ARG A 421 21.97 -8.79 29.36
C ARG A 421 20.85 -8.06 30.13
N MET A 422 20.19 -7.09 29.50
CA MET A 422 19.04 -6.40 30.09
C MET A 422 17.87 -7.35 30.37
N ALA A 423 17.55 -8.25 29.43
CA ALA A 423 16.48 -9.23 29.62
C ALA A 423 16.77 -10.17 30.79
N PHE A 424 18.00 -10.70 30.90
CA PHE A 424 18.42 -11.54 32.02
C PHE A 424 18.42 -10.77 33.34
N THR A 425 18.96 -9.55 33.37
CA THR A 425 18.98 -8.71 34.57
C THR A 425 17.56 -8.47 35.10
N HIS A 426 16.62 -8.14 34.21
CA HIS A 426 15.22 -7.97 34.57
C HIS A 426 14.60 -9.25 35.16
N ARG A 427 14.93 -10.43 34.60
CA ARG A 427 14.43 -11.71 35.11
C ARG A 427 15.05 -12.12 36.44
N LEU A 428 16.33 -11.81 36.66
CA LEU A 428 17.02 -12.06 37.92
C LEU A 428 16.46 -11.19 39.05
N ALA A 429 16.12 -9.93 38.76
CA ALA A 429 15.57 -8.99 39.74
C ALA A 429 14.21 -9.41 40.33
N VAL A 430 13.48 -10.32 39.68
CA VAL A 430 12.16 -10.81 40.11
C VAL A 430 12.18 -12.25 40.62
N GLN A 431 13.37 -12.84 40.82
CA GLN A 431 13.52 -14.18 41.39
C GLN A 431 13.24 -14.14 42.91
N PRO A 432 12.57 -15.17 43.46
CA PRO A 432 12.36 -15.26 44.89
C PRO A 432 13.65 -15.64 45.62
N LEU A 433 13.79 -15.23 46.88
CA LEU A 433 14.96 -15.55 47.71
C LEU A 433 15.10 -17.06 48.00
N THR A 434 14.00 -17.81 47.89
CA THR A 434 13.94 -19.24 48.23
C THR A 434 14.36 -20.17 47.09
N GLY A 435 14.81 -19.64 45.94
CA GLY A 435 15.32 -20.44 44.84
C GLY A 435 14.95 -19.91 43.45
N TRP A 436 15.51 -20.54 42.43
CA TRP A 436 15.28 -20.14 41.03
C TRP A 436 13.93 -20.64 40.53
N VAL A 437 13.18 -19.76 39.88
CA VAL A 437 11.90 -20.06 39.24
C VAL A 437 11.95 -19.71 37.75
N PRO A 438 11.25 -20.48 36.90
CA PRO A 438 11.14 -20.17 35.48
C PRO A 438 10.51 -18.79 35.24
N ALA A 439 11.03 -18.08 34.25
CA ALA A 439 10.37 -16.96 33.61
C ALA A 439 9.02 -17.42 33.04
N LYS A 440 7.94 -16.83 33.57
CA LYS A 440 6.57 -17.15 33.19
C LYS A 440 6.18 -16.43 31.89
N LYS A 441 5.52 -17.16 30.98
CA LYS A 441 4.97 -16.62 29.75
C LYS A 441 3.65 -15.90 30.03
N ASN A 442 3.46 -14.74 29.41
CA ASN A 442 2.23 -13.93 29.53
C ASN A 442 1.20 -14.21 28.42
N HIS A 443 1.34 -15.35 27.75
CA HIS A 443 0.45 -15.82 26.70
C HIS A 443 0.52 -17.36 26.65
N VAL A 444 -0.49 -17.97 26.05
CA VAL A 444 -0.62 -19.43 25.89
C VAL A 444 -1.08 -19.76 24.48
N THR A 445 -0.62 -20.90 23.97
CA THR A 445 -1.12 -21.49 22.72
C THR A 445 -1.95 -22.74 23.02
N PRO A 446 -2.95 -23.10 22.18
CA PRO A 446 -3.73 -24.31 22.38
C PRO A 446 -2.87 -25.58 22.51
N HIS A 447 -1.80 -25.68 21.72
CA HIS A 447 -0.87 -26.81 21.78
C HIS A 447 -0.15 -26.91 23.14
N GLN A 448 0.30 -25.78 23.71
CA GLN A 448 0.90 -25.76 25.04
C GLN A 448 -0.07 -26.18 26.14
N LEU A 449 -1.32 -25.73 26.06
CA LEU A 449 -2.37 -26.12 27.01
C LEU A 449 -2.72 -27.61 26.87
N GLN A 450 -2.77 -28.13 25.63
CA GLN A 450 -2.98 -29.55 25.37
C GLN A 450 -1.85 -30.39 25.95
N GLN A 451 -0.59 -29.97 25.79
CA GLN A 451 0.54 -30.65 26.42
C GLN A 451 0.42 -30.66 27.94
N LEU A 452 0.02 -29.54 28.57
CA LEU A 452 -0.21 -29.51 30.01
C LEU A 452 -1.26 -30.55 30.45
N VAL A 453 -2.40 -30.62 29.75
CA VAL A 453 -3.47 -31.58 30.02
C VAL A 453 -2.97 -33.02 29.86
N CYS A 454 -2.28 -33.35 28.77
CA CYS A 454 -1.80 -34.71 28.51
C CYS A 454 -0.73 -35.20 29.50
N HIS A 455 -0.01 -34.31 30.18
CA HIS A 455 1.05 -34.67 31.13
C HIS A 455 0.63 -34.49 32.60
N SER A 456 -0.64 -34.13 32.87
CA SER A 456 -1.16 -33.96 34.23
C SER A 456 -2.18 -35.04 34.56
N ASN A 457 -2.06 -35.64 35.75
CA ASN A 457 -2.97 -36.71 36.17
C ASN A 457 -4.29 -36.17 36.72
N ASP A 458 -4.28 -34.99 37.33
CA ASP A 458 -5.45 -34.34 37.91
C ASP A 458 -5.42 -32.82 37.72
N PHE A 459 -6.53 -32.17 38.06
CA PHE A 459 -6.67 -30.71 37.90
C PHE A 459 -5.76 -29.91 38.83
N ALA A 460 -5.37 -30.44 39.99
CA ALA A 460 -4.49 -29.74 40.93
C ALA A 460 -3.06 -29.68 40.39
N GLN A 461 -2.55 -30.81 39.87
CA GLN A 461 -1.26 -30.89 39.18
C GLN A 461 -1.25 -30.01 37.92
N LEU A 462 -2.34 -30.04 37.14
CA LEU A 462 -2.51 -29.19 35.97
C LEU A 462 -2.42 -27.69 36.32
N THR A 463 -3.11 -27.27 37.37
CA THR A 463 -3.14 -25.88 37.85
C THR A 463 -1.77 -25.45 38.36
N GLN A 464 -1.07 -26.32 39.10
CA GLN A 464 0.29 -26.05 39.57
C GLN A 464 1.28 -25.92 38.40
N ALA A 465 1.22 -26.84 37.42
CA ALA A 465 2.05 -26.78 36.22
C ALA A 465 1.77 -25.52 35.39
N TYR A 466 0.49 -25.13 35.28
CA TYR A 466 0.08 -23.90 34.64
C TYR A 466 0.67 -22.66 35.35
N HIS A 467 0.48 -22.49 36.66
CA HIS A 467 0.98 -21.31 37.38
C HIS A 467 2.52 -21.28 37.48
N ARG A 468 3.19 -22.43 37.32
CA ARG A 468 4.65 -22.48 37.22
C ARG A 468 5.16 -21.86 35.92
N LEU A 469 4.40 -21.99 34.82
CA LEU A 469 4.85 -21.62 33.48
C LEU A 469 4.20 -20.35 32.92
N TYR A 470 3.02 -19.96 33.42
CA TYR A 470 2.22 -18.89 32.85
C TYR A 470 1.80 -17.84 33.89
N ALA A 471 1.69 -16.60 33.43
CA ALA A 471 1.21 -15.44 34.18
C ALA A 471 0.36 -14.55 33.24
N LEU A 472 -0.87 -14.99 32.97
CA LEU A 472 -1.83 -14.23 32.16
C LEU A 472 -2.47 -13.11 32.99
N PRO A 473 -3.08 -12.08 32.35
CA PRO A 473 -3.98 -11.17 33.05
C PRO A 473 -5.09 -11.95 33.77
N ALA A 474 -5.48 -11.52 34.97
CA ALA A 474 -6.39 -12.27 35.86
C ALA A 474 -7.68 -12.77 35.18
N ARG A 475 -8.26 -11.97 34.28
CA ARG A 475 -9.45 -12.37 33.51
C ARG A 475 -9.16 -13.53 32.55
N ASP A 476 -8.07 -13.43 31.78
CA ASP A 476 -7.67 -14.45 30.81
C ASP A 476 -7.19 -15.73 31.52
N GLU A 477 -6.53 -15.58 32.67
CA GLU A 477 -6.13 -16.67 33.55
C GLU A 477 -7.35 -17.47 34.04
N ALA A 478 -8.37 -16.81 34.58
CA ALA A 478 -9.58 -17.46 35.06
C ALA A 478 -10.31 -18.23 33.94
N ILE A 479 -10.42 -17.63 32.75
CA ILE A 479 -11.01 -18.28 31.57
C ILE A 479 -10.18 -19.50 31.16
N THR A 480 -8.86 -19.36 31.13
CA THR A 480 -7.95 -20.46 30.72
C THR A 480 -8.00 -21.62 31.71
N LEU A 481 -7.96 -21.35 33.02
CA LEU A 481 -8.08 -22.38 34.05
C LEU A 481 -9.44 -23.08 34.01
N SER A 482 -10.52 -22.35 33.75
CA SER A 482 -11.86 -22.94 33.56
C SER A 482 -11.89 -23.87 32.34
N ALA A 483 -11.30 -23.46 31.21
CA ALA A 483 -11.21 -24.30 30.02
C ALA A 483 -10.34 -25.56 30.25
N LEU A 484 -9.23 -25.41 30.98
CA LEU A 484 -8.36 -26.53 31.37
C LEU A 484 -9.09 -27.53 32.27
N ALA A 485 -9.89 -27.07 33.24
CA ALA A 485 -10.71 -27.93 34.08
C ALA A 485 -11.71 -28.75 33.25
N GLN A 486 -12.40 -28.11 32.31
CA GLN A 486 -13.33 -28.79 31.41
C GLN A 486 -12.62 -29.79 30.49
N ALA A 487 -11.43 -29.45 29.99
CA ALA A 487 -10.65 -30.34 29.14
C ALA A 487 -10.20 -31.60 29.91
N GLN A 488 -9.74 -31.44 31.16
CA GLN A 488 -9.34 -32.56 32.01
C GLN A 488 -10.51 -33.49 32.31
N LEU A 489 -11.67 -32.94 32.70
CA LEU A 489 -12.88 -33.73 32.95
C LEU A 489 -13.33 -34.53 31.72
N ARG A 490 -13.25 -33.92 30.53
CA ARG A 490 -13.56 -34.63 29.27
C ARG A 490 -12.58 -35.75 28.98
N LEU A 491 -11.29 -35.56 29.29
CA LEU A 491 -10.27 -36.59 29.13
C LEU A 491 -10.52 -37.76 30.09
N GLU A 492 -10.81 -37.47 31.36
CA GLU A 492 -11.15 -38.48 32.37
C GLU A 492 -12.39 -39.28 31.98
N ASP A 493 -13.44 -38.63 31.47
CA ASP A 493 -14.65 -39.30 31.00
C ASP A 493 -14.45 -40.12 29.73
N GLN A 494 -13.50 -39.72 28.87
CA GLN A 494 -13.09 -40.54 27.73
C GLN A 494 -12.34 -41.79 28.20
N GLN A 495 -11.38 -41.63 29.12
CA GLN A 495 -10.62 -42.75 29.69
C GLN A 495 -11.51 -43.73 30.46
N ALA A 496 -12.53 -43.23 31.16
CA ALA A 496 -13.51 -44.04 31.88
C ALA A 496 -14.63 -44.63 30.99
N GLY A 497 -14.68 -44.30 29.69
CA GLY A 497 -15.73 -44.75 28.77
C GLY A 497 -17.13 -44.17 29.06
N ARG A 498 -17.23 -43.07 29.83
CA ARG A 498 -18.50 -42.47 30.27
C ARG A 498 -18.97 -41.29 29.42
N SER A 499 -18.22 -40.95 28.37
CA SER A 499 -18.47 -39.77 27.53
C SER A 499 -19.92 -39.59 27.03
N GLN A 500 -20.64 -40.69 26.77
CA GLN A 500 -22.05 -40.64 26.34
C GLN A 500 -23.00 -40.39 27.52
N ALA A 501 -22.74 -41.00 28.68
CA ALA A 501 -23.54 -40.81 29.88
C ALA A 501 -23.40 -39.37 30.40
N THR A 502 -22.19 -38.81 30.38
CA THR A 502 -21.96 -37.41 30.76
C THR A 502 -22.66 -36.45 29.79
N ARG A 503 -22.59 -36.69 28.48
CA ARG A 503 -23.32 -35.87 27.50
C ARG A 503 -24.83 -35.87 27.77
N ASN A 504 -25.43 -37.04 27.95
CA ASN A 504 -26.85 -37.15 28.29
C ASN A 504 -27.21 -36.43 29.60
N LEU A 505 -26.34 -36.45 30.60
CA LEU A 505 -26.55 -35.74 31.87
C LEU A 505 -26.46 -34.21 31.69
N VAL A 506 -25.46 -33.73 30.96
CA VAL A 506 -25.30 -32.29 30.66
C VAL A 506 -26.48 -31.78 29.86
N ASP A 507 -26.92 -32.52 28.85
CA ASP A 507 -28.09 -32.14 28.03
C ASP A 507 -29.35 -32.04 28.88
N ARG A 508 -29.55 -32.93 29.87
CA ARG A 508 -30.67 -32.85 30.84
C ARG A 508 -30.56 -31.67 31.80
N ILE A 509 -29.34 -31.30 32.22
CA ILE A 509 -29.13 -30.15 33.11
C ILE A 509 -29.37 -28.84 32.36
N LEU A 510 -29.09 -28.82 31.05
CA LEU A 510 -29.22 -27.62 30.19
C LEU A 510 -30.59 -27.51 29.51
N SER A 511 -31.34 -28.59 29.39
CA SER A 511 -32.77 -28.53 29.02
C SER A 511 -33.55 -27.96 30.20
N GLU A 512 -34.29 -26.88 30.01
CA GLU A 512 -35.20 -26.28 31.00
C GLU A 512 -36.47 -27.13 31.23
N ASP A 513 -36.32 -28.44 31.43
CA ASP A 513 -37.33 -29.36 31.99
C ASP A 513 -36.78 -29.93 33.31
#